data_AF-C4JTS9-F1
#
_entry.id   AF-C4JTS9-F1
#
_cell.length_a   1.000
_cell.length_b   1.000
_cell.length_c   1.000
_cell.angle_alpha   90.00
_cell.angle_beta   90.00
_cell.angle_gamma   90.00
#
_symmetry.space_group_name_H-M   'P 1'
#
loop_
_entity.id
_entity.type
_entity.pdbx_description
1 polymer ?
#
loop_
_entity_poly.entity_id
_entity_poly.type
_entity_poly.pdbx_seq_one_letter_code
_entity_poly.pdbx_strand_id
1 'polypeptide(L)'
;MARSGFDWICVDTEHGNIADAEMHEAVGAIASLGVSPIVRVAANEGWMVKRALDSGAHGVLVPLLETVEDARKLVEAAKFPPMGKRGFGSPFALGSFGNMSSTEYLLQANDALLTIVQIETKEALKNVEEIAKVPGIDVLLVGPYDLGNNIGRPVIDGFHPELEAAIERIRKAAVENGKRAGIYSSNGEMAKKFAEQGFHMALHIDMLVSIPCSSTRPPRSSRTVVGFGPGPVGLLKYKNASKEFEDLDEPCHYHPGPPKFHEGQKGWECCKPRVLTFEEFLEIPPCTVGKHSAVDDTPAAEAPKAGVEDELAPVRKTVPISQTRPSHPPSTLGATGVQTPPSGSPAPPESESDDPSLEIPANTECRRRGCKATYNPGASRDAEECVHHPGQPIFHEGSKGWSCCKRRVLEFDEFMKIPGCATKARHLFIGKGKKEEKVDTVRTDFYQTPSTVMVSFYLKKIDKDTAKVDFSSPTTIKFDLPTTDNKRFLDTYELFAPIDTQKSTYKIMGTKMELTLVKADGSSWPVLRSNDQRTGEIIQTGRATKA
;
A
#
# COMPACT_ATOMS: atom_id res chain seq x y z
N MET A 1 0.61 25.18 -10.55
CA MET A 1 -0.62 24.39 -10.72
C MET A 1 -1.83 24.97 -9.99
N ALA A 2 -1.94 24.89 -8.67
CA ALA A 2 -3.19 25.25 -7.97
C ALA A 2 -3.68 26.70 -8.18
N ARG A 3 -2.79 27.66 -8.45
CA ARG A 3 -3.16 29.05 -8.77
C ARG A 3 -3.69 29.26 -10.19
N SER A 4 -3.66 28.24 -11.04
CA SER A 4 -4.04 28.32 -12.45
C SER A 4 -5.55 28.16 -12.69
N GLY A 5 -6.36 27.98 -11.64
CA GLY A 5 -7.82 27.88 -11.73
C GLY A 5 -8.35 26.46 -11.97
N PHE A 6 -7.56 25.42 -11.65
CA PHE A 6 -8.04 24.03 -11.66
C PHE A 6 -8.90 23.74 -10.43
N ASP A 7 -9.98 22.97 -10.60
CA ASP A 7 -10.84 22.54 -9.49
C ASP A 7 -10.17 21.46 -8.62
N TRP A 8 -9.30 20.65 -9.23
CA TRP A 8 -8.59 19.55 -8.58
C TRP A 8 -7.23 19.30 -9.22
N ILE A 9 -6.33 18.66 -8.48
CA ILE A 9 -5.00 18.24 -8.95
C ILE A 9 -4.78 16.79 -8.56
N CYS A 10 -4.34 15.97 -9.53
CA CYS A 10 -3.91 14.60 -9.28
C CYS A 10 -2.45 14.58 -8.85
N VAL A 11 -2.17 14.09 -7.64
CA VAL A 11 -0.84 13.70 -7.18
C VAL A 11 -0.64 12.25 -7.62
N ASP A 12 0.20 12.05 -8.62
CA ASP A 12 0.38 10.75 -9.25
C ASP A 12 1.54 9.97 -8.62
N THR A 13 1.21 8.95 -7.83
CA THR A 13 2.20 8.04 -7.22
C THR A 13 2.33 6.72 -7.98
N GLU A 14 1.71 6.58 -9.16
CA GLU A 14 1.81 5.39 -10.01
C GLU A 14 2.88 5.57 -11.09
N HIS A 15 2.77 6.64 -11.89
CA HIS A 15 3.73 6.95 -12.95
C HIS A 15 4.57 8.20 -12.63
N GLY A 16 4.19 8.96 -11.61
CA GLY A 16 4.98 10.08 -11.12
C GLY A 16 6.12 9.61 -10.22
N ASN A 17 7.22 10.36 -10.24
CA ASN A 17 8.33 10.17 -9.30
C ASN A 17 8.02 10.89 -7.97
N ILE A 18 6.97 10.43 -7.28
CA ILE A 18 6.47 11.02 -6.03
C ILE A 18 6.42 9.92 -4.98
N ALA A 19 7.28 10.01 -3.95
CA ALA A 19 7.20 9.13 -2.80
C ALA A 19 6.23 9.70 -1.75
N ASP A 20 5.99 8.91 -0.69
CA ASP A 20 4.95 9.24 0.29
C ASP A 20 5.15 10.60 0.97
N ALA A 21 6.39 11.01 1.24
CA ALA A 21 6.67 12.28 1.91
C ALA A 21 6.28 13.46 1.01
N GLU A 22 6.69 13.42 -0.26
CA GLU A 22 6.36 14.41 -1.28
C GLU A 22 4.86 14.42 -1.57
N MET A 23 4.19 13.26 -1.54
CA MET A 23 2.73 13.18 -1.63
C MET A 23 2.07 13.95 -0.48
N HIS A 24 2.50 13.72 0.76
CA HIS A 24 1.97 14.44 1.93
C HIS A 24 2.15 15.95 1.82
N GLU A 25 3.34 16.41 1.40
CA GLU A 25 3.61 17.83 1.20
C GLU A 25 2.76 18.43 0.08
N ALA A 26 2.65 17.73 -1.05
CA ALA A 26 1.85 18.17 -2.20
C ALA A 26 0.37 18.30 -1.84
N VAL A 27 -0.20 17.31 -1.15
CA VAL A 27 -1.60 17.30 -0.71
C VAL A 27 -1.92 18.53 0.14
N GLY A 28 -1.10 18.81 1.16
CA GLY A 28 -1.28 19.99 2.00
C GLY A 28 -1.14 21.30 1.22
N ALA A 29 -0.15 21.39 0.33
CA ALA A 29 0.07 22.58 -0.48
C ALA A 29 -1.10 22.86 -1.45
N ILE A 30 -1.64 21.83 -2.09
CA ILE A 30 -2.79 21.93 -3.00
C ILE A 30 -4.04 22.37 -2.21
N ALA A 31 -4.36 21.68 -1.12
CA ALA A 31 -5.53 21.98 -0.29
C ALA A 31 -5.48 23.38 0.30
N SER A 32 -4.30 23.87 0.71
CA SER A 32 -4.13 25.23 1.27
C SER A 32 -4.53 26.36 0.30
N LEU A 33 -4.59 26.07 -1.00
CA LEU A 33 -4.99 27.00 -2.05
C LEU A 33 -6.45 26.82 -2.49
N GLY A 34 -7.24 26.01 -1.77
CA GLY A 34 -8.65 25.77 -2.06
C GLY A 34 -8.91 24.87 -3.27
N VAL A 35 -7.88 24.17 -3.76
CA VAL A 35 -7.99 23.19 -4.85
C VAL A 35 -8.05 21.79 -4.25
N SER A 36 -8.81 20.88 -4.85
CA SER A 36 -8.95 19.53 -4.31
C SER A 36 -7.77 18.61 -4.69
N PRO A 37 -6.95 18.13 -3.72
CA PRO A 37 -5.95 17.10 -4.01
C PRO A 37 -6.61 15.73 -4.15
N ILE A 38 -6.37 15.06 -5.28
CA ILE A 38 -6.70 13.66 -5.50
C ILE A 38 -5.39 12.89 -5.63
N VAL A 39 -5.25 11.76 -4.95
CA VAL A 39 -4.04 10.93 -5.07
C VAL A 39 -4.34 9.73 -5.94
N ARG A 40 -3.56 9.53 -7.02
CA ARG A 40 -3.55 8.26 -7.75
C ARG A 40 -2.55 7.33 -7.10
N VAL A 41 -3.03 6.26 -6.49
CA VAL A 41 -2.18 5.26 -5.81
C VAL A 41 -1.59 4.29 -6.83
N ALA A 42 -0.45 3.66 -6.50
CA ALA A 42 0.22 2.72 -7.39
C ALA A 42 -0.53 1.38 -7.55
N ALA A 43 -1.37 1.00 -6.58
CA ALA A 43 -2.14 -0.23 -6.60
C ALA A 43 -3.36 -0.14 -5.67
N ASN A 44 -4.33 -1.05 -5.85
CA ASN A 44 -5.52 -1.16 -5.00
C ASN A 44 -5.25 -1.85 -3.65
N GLU A 45 -4.25 -1.35 -2.92
CA GLU A 45 -3.86 -1.87 -1.62
C GLU A 45 -4.42 -1.01 -0.50
N GLY A 46 -5.09 -1.63 0.48
CA GLY A 46 -5.81 -0.89 1.52
C GLY A 46 -4.92 0.02 2.36
N TRP A 47 -3.65 -0.33 2.54
CA TRP A 47 -2.68 0.53 3.23
C TRP A 47 -2.27 1.75 2.40
N MET A 48 -2.18 1.63 1.07
CA MET A 48 -1.89 2.76 0.18
C MET A 48 -3.06 3.74 0.16
N VAL A 49 -4.28 3.22 0.00
CA VAL A 49 -5.53 4.01 0.08
C VAL A 49 -5.61 4.75 1.41
N LYS A 50 -5.32 4.06 2.52
CA LYS A 50 -5.30 4.67 3.85
C LYS A 50 -4.29 5.81 3.93
N ARG A 51 -3.05 5.62 3.47
CA ARG A 51 -2.00 6.66 3.53
C ARG A 51 -2.35 7.88 2.68
N ALA A 52 -2.83 7.66 1.46
CA ALA A 52 -3.29 8.72 0.58
C ALA A 52 -4.37 9.57 1.26
N LEU A 53 -5.40 8.95 1.80
CA LEU A 53 -6.49 9.68 2.46
C LEU A 53 -6.08 10.25 3.83
N ASP A 54 -5.14 9.62 4.55
CA ASP A 54 -4.63 10.10 5.85
C ASP A 54 -3.69 11.30 5.70
N SER A 55 -3.17 11.54 4.49
CA SER A 55 -2.44 12.77 4.13
C SER A 55 -3.36 13.99 3.98
N GLY A 56 -4.68 13.79 3.89
CA GLY A 56 -5.68 14.83 3.65
C GLY A 56 -6.13 14.95 2.19
N ALA A 57 -5.90 13.92 1.37
CA ALA A 57 -6.46 13.88 0.04
C ALA A 57 -8.00 13.93 0.07
N HIS A 58 -8.61 14.69 -0.83
CA HIS A 58 -10.07 14.77 -0.99
C HIS A 58 -10.63 13.58 -1.75
N GLY A 59 -9.77 12.80 -2.40
CA GLY A 59 -10.14 11.55 -3.03
C GLY A 59 -8.95 10.69 -3.40
N VAL A 60 -9.27 9.44 -3.77
CA VAL A 60 -8.30 8.45 -4.23
C VAL A 60 -8.70 7.94 -5.61
N LEU A 61 -7.73 7.86 -6.51
CA LEU A 61 -7.84 7.26 -7.83
C LEU A 61 -7.06 5.95 -7.84
N VAL A 62 -7.72 4.85 -8.20
CA VAL A 62 -7.13 3.51 -8.20
C VAL A 62 -6.99 3.00 -9.64
N PRO A 63 -5.76 2.69 -10.10
CA PRO A 63 -5.49 2.13 -11.41
C PRO A 63 -5.70 0.60 -11.44
N LEU A 64 -5.60 0.02 -12.63
CA LEU A 64 -5.52 -1.43 -12.87
C LEU A 64 -6.63 -2.24 -12.18
N LEU A 65 -7.84 -1.68 -12.11
CA LEU A 65 -9.00 -2.41 -11.63
C LEU A 65 -9.39 -3.50 -12.64
N GLU A 66 -9.79 -4.69 -12.20
CA GLU A 66 -10.22 -5.78 -13.10
C GLU A 66 -11.64 -6.27 -12.79
N THR A 67 -11.99 -6.35 -11.50
CA THR A 67 -13.24 -6.98 -11.04
C THR A 67 -14.12 -6.03 -10.24
N VAL A 68 -15.40 -6.39 -10.13
CA VAL A 68 -16.35 -5.70 -9.23
C VAL A 68 -15.89 -5.79 -7.77
N GLU A 69 -15.20 -6.87 -7.41
CA GLU A 69 -14.69 -7.04 -6.05
C GLU A 69 -13.57 -6.07 -5.73
N ASP A 70 -12.73 -5.72 -6.70
CA ASP A 70 -11.68 -4.71 -6.50
C ASP A 70 -12.29 -3.33 -6.23
N ALA A 71 -13.41 -2.99 -6.87
CA ALA A 71 -14.15 -1.78 -6.56
C ALA A 71 -14.74 -1.82 -5.13
N ARG A 72 -15.23 -2.98 -4.67
CA ARG A 72 -15.70 -3.14 -3.27
C ARG A 72 -14.56 -3.00 -2.26
N LYS A 73 -13.40 -3.61 -2.54
CA LYS A 73 -12.18 -3.48 -1.70
C LYS A 73 -11.75 -2.03 -1.57
N LEU A 74 -11.81 -1.25 -2.65
CA LEU A 74 -11.51 0.18 -2.61
C LEU A 74 -12.46 0.91 -1.66
N VAL A 75 -13.77 0.71 -1.79
CA VAL A 75 -14.77 1.34 -0.90
C VAL A 75 -14.53 0.94 0.55
N GLU A 76 -14.26 -0.34 0.82
CA GLU A 76 -13.95 -0.84 2.14
C GLU A 76 -12.71 -0.18 2.74
N ALA A 77 -11.66 0.04 1.94
CA ALA A 77 -10.43 0.69 2.39
C ALA A 77 -10.58 2.22 2.57
N ALA A 78 -11.42 2.86 1.76
CA ALA A 78 -11.55 4.32 1.72
C ALA A 78 -12.54 4.88 2.74
N LYS A 79 -13.63 4.15 3.04
CA LYS A 79 -14.73 4.63 3.89
C LYS A 79 -14.61 4.13 5.33
N PHE A 80 -15.04 4.94 6.28
CA PHE A 80 -15.17 4.59 7.70
C PHE A 80 -16.40 3.69 7.95
N PRO A 81 -16.43 2.92 9.06
CA PRO A 81 -17.62 2.18 9.47
C PRO A 81 -18.87 3.07 9.57
N PRO A 82 -20.06 2.60 9.15
CA PRO A 82 -20.38 1.23 8.71
C PRO A 82 -20.14 0.93 7.22
N MET A 83 -19.76 1.93 6.41
CA MET A 83 -19.64 1.76 4.95
C MET A 83 -18.35 1.05 4.53
N GLY A 84 -17.31 1.11 5.37
CA GLY A 84 -16.04 0.43 5.15
C GLY A 84 -15.31 0.10 6.45
N LYS A 85 -14.01 -0.12 6.35
CA LYS A 85 -13.12 -0.53 7.44
C LYS A 85 -11.89 0.37 7.60
N ARG A 86 -11.91 1.58 7.02
CA ARG A 86 -10.82 2.54 7.20
C ARG A 86 -10.61 2.83 8.69
N GLY A 87 -9.35 2.75 9.13
CA GLY A 87 -8.98 3.08 10.51
C GLY A 87 -8.88 4.60 10.71
N PHE A 88 -9.53 5.11 11.76
CA PHE A 88 -9.49 6.53 12.13
C PHE A 88 -8.34 6.80 13.13
N GLY A 89 -7.54 7.86 12.89
CA GLY A 89 -6.47 8.22 13.82
C GLY A 89 -5.40 9.20 13.30
N SER A 90 -5.35 9.49 12.00
CA SER A 90 -4.43 10.51 11.47
C SER A 90 -4.91 11.92 11.82
N PRO A 91 -4.10 12.75 12.50
CA PRO A 91 -4.41 14.16 12.71
C PRO A 91 -4.19 15.01 11.44
N PHE A 92 -3.42 14.50 10.47
CA PHE A 92 -3.01 15.26 9.28
C PHE A 92 -4.16 15.43 8.28
N ALA A 93 -5.03 14.42 8.17
CA ALA A 93 -6.13 14.44 7.22
C ALA A 93 -7.03 15.67 7.39
N LEU A 94 -7.23 16.11 8.64
CA LEU A 94 -8.08 17.23 9.01
C LEU A 94 -7.58 18.57 8.44
N GLY A 95 -6.26 18.75 8.35
CA GLY A 95 -5.65 20.02 7.96
C GLY A 95 -6.02 20.45 6.54
N SER A 96 -6.31 19.50 5.66
CA SER A 96 -6.70 19.76 4.27
C SER A 96 -8.19 20.13 4.12
N PHE A 97 -9.02 19.87 5.13
CA PHE A 97 -10.46 20.18 5.12
C PHE A 97 -10.79 21.46 5.92
N GLY A 98 -9.79 22.29 6.20
CA GLY A 98 -9.93 23.53 6.95
C GLY A 98 -10.05 23.32 8.47
N ASN A 99 -10.71 24.26 9.16
CA ASN A 99 -10.90 24.19 10.61
C ASN A 99 -12.06 23.24 10.96
N MET A 100 -11.82 21.94 10.85
CA MET A 100 -12.78 20.90 11.20
C MET A 100 -12.29 20.10 12.42
N SER A 101 -13.19 19.77 13.34
CA SER A 101 -12.88 18.86 14.45
C SER A 101 -12.75 17.42 13.98
N SER A 102 -12.03 16.60 14.75
CA SER A 102 -11.90 15.16 14.48
C SER A 102 -13.25 14.45 14.38
N THR A 103 -14.24 14.87 15.17
CA THR A 103 -15.59 14.30 15.16
C THR A 103 -16.36 14.70 13.91
N GLU A 104 -16.32 15.97 13.53
CA GLU A 104 -16.99 16.45 12.30
C GLU A 104 -16.45 15.73 11.07
N TYR A 105 -15.12 15.58 10.98
CA TYR A 105 -14.51 14.85 9.87
C TYR A 105 -14.94 13.39 9.85
N LEU A 106 -14.93 12.69 10.99
CA LEU A 106 -15.36 11.30 11.04
C LEU A 106 -16.82 11.12 10.56
N LEU A 107 -17.69 12.08 10.90
CA LEU A 107 -19.11 12.04 10.51
C LEU A 107 -19.36 12.42 9.03
N GLN A 108 -18.51 13.26 8.44
CA GLN A 108 -18.72 13.80 7.09
C GLN A 108 -17.83 13.16 6.01
N ALA A 109 -16.69 12.57 6.39
CA ALA A 109 -15.68 12.09 5.45
C ALA A 109 -16.23 11.05 4.45
N ASN A 110 -17.15 10.19 4.86
CA ASN A 110 -17.73 9.20 3.96
C ASN A 110 -18.50 9.83 2.80
N ASP A 111 -19.14 10.97 3.02
CA ASP A 111 -19.92 11.70 2.02
C ASP A 111 -19.04 12.68 1.22
N ALA A 112 -17.96 13.18 1.83
CA ALA A 112 -17.08 14.17 1.21
C ALA A 112 -15.96 13.56 0.35
N LEU A 113 -15.44 12.38 0.70
CA LEU A 113 -14.30 11.77 0.03
C LEU A 113 -14.70 11.09 -1.27
N LEU A 114 -14.00 11.40 -2.36
CA LEU A 114 -14.20 10.75 -3.65
C LEU A 114 -13.42 9.42 -3.74
N THR A 115 -14.09 8.36 -4.16
CA THR A 115 -13.44 7.14 -4.62
C THR A 115 -13.60 7.00 -6.14
N ILE A 116 -12.47 6.93 -6.82
CA ILE A 116 -12.38 6.96 -8.28
C ILE A 116 -11.74 5.66 -8.74
N VAL A 117 -12.41 4.94 -9.62
CA VAL A 117 -11.87 3.74 -10.26
C VAL A 117 -11.43 4.06 -11.68
N GLN A 118 -10.20 3.71 -12.03
CA GLN A 118 -9.71 3.81 -13.38
C GLN A 118 -10.15 2.58 -14.18
N ILE A 119 -10.85 2.81 -15.29
CA ILE A 119 -11.28 1.76 -16.21
C ILE A 119 -10.30 1.74 -17.38
N GLU A 120 -9.34 0.82 -17.31
CA GLU A 120 -8.25 0.70 -18.28
C GLU A 120 -7.80 -0.73 -18.58
N THR A 121 -8.40 -1.72 -17.94
CA THR A 121 -8.20 -3.13 -18.26
C THR A 121 -9.36 -3.67 -19.09
N LYS A 122 -9.12 -4.77 -19.81
CA LYS A 122 -10.16 -5.44 -20.60
C LYS A 122 -11.25 -6.03 -19.70
N GLU A 123 -10.87 -6.52 -18.54
CA GLU A 123 -11.71 -7.14 -17.52
C GLU A 123 -12.63 -6.10 -16.88
N ALA A 124 -12.11 -4.93 -16.51
CA ALA A 124 -12.94 -3.85 -15.99
C ALA A 124 -13.91 -3.32 -17.05
N LEU A 125 -13.49 -3.18 -18.31
CA LEU A 125 -14.40 -2.81 -19.39
C LEU A 125 -15.53 -3.84 -19.57
N LYS A 126 -15.24 -5.13 -19.45
CA LYS A 126 -16.25 -6.19 -19.53
C LYS A 126 -17.28 -6.06 -18.39
N ASN A 127 -16.82 -5.71 -17.19
CA ASN A 127 -17.62 -5.63 -15.97
C ASN A 127 -18.12 -4.21 -15.63
N VAL A 128 -17.99 -3.24 -16.54
CA VAL A 128 -18.12 -1.81 -16.23
C VAL A 128 -19.50 -1.44 -15.66
N GLU A 129 -20.58 -2.04 -16.13
CA GLU A 129 -21.93 -1.77 -15.62
C GLU A 129 -22.12 -2.27 -14.19
N GLU A 130 -21.47 -3.38 -13.81
CA GLU A 130 -21.53 -3.91 -12.45
C GLU A 130 -20.61 -3.14 -11.51
N ILE A 131 -19.45 -2.68 -11.99
CA ILE A 131 -18.56 -1.77 -11.26
C ILE A 131 -19.28 -0.45 -10.96
N ALA A 132 -19.98 0.11 -11.95
CA ALA A 132 -20.73 1.37 -11.81
C ALA A 132 -21.87 1.29 -10.77
N LYS A 133 -22.39 0.09 -10.48
CA LYS A 133 -23.44 -0.14 -9.46
C LYS A 133 -22.90 -0.21 -8.03
N VAL A 134 -21.59 -0.33 -7.84
CA VAL A 134 -21.01 -0.48 -6.49
C VAL A 134 -21.30 0.77 -5.65
N PRO A 135 -21.98 0.62 -4.49
CA PRO A 135 -22.19 1.74 -3.57
C PRO A 135 -20.86 2.24 -3.02
N GLY A 136 -20.70 3.56 -2.93
CA GLY A 136 -19.49 4.19 -2.44
C GLY A 136 -18.49 4.58 -3.54
N ILE A 137 -18.55 3.99 -4.74
CA ILE A 137 -17.83 4.47 -5.93
C ILE A 137 -18.49 5.74 -6.46
N ASP A 138 -17.70 6.78 -6.70
CA ASP A 138 -18.21 8.10 -7.08
C ASP A 138 -17.93 8.43 -8.56
N VAL A 139 -16.78 7.99 -9.07
CA VAL A 139 -16.30 8.34 -10.41
C VAL A 139 -15.69 7.12 -11.11
N LEU A 140 -16.07 6.93 -12.38
CA LEU A 140 -15.37 6.03 -13.30
C LEU A 140 -14.51 6.91 -14.21
N LEU A 141 -13.19 6.77 -14.12
CA LEU A 141 -12.23 7.52 -14.91
C LEU A 141 -11.62 6.65 -16.00
N VAL A 142 -11.65 7.09 -17.25
CA VAL A 142 -11.10 6.33 -18.38
C VAL A 142 -9.61 6.63 -18.55
N GLY A 143 -8.79 5.58 -18.54
CA GLY A 143 -7.38 5.61 -18.96
C GLY A 143 -7.26 5.11 -20.42
N PRO A 144 -7.37 5.99 -21.43
CA PRO A 144 -7.55 5.54 -22.82
C PRO A 144 -6.32 4.85 -23.42
N TYR A 145 -5.12 5.18 -22.93
CA TYR A 145 -3.87 4.58 -23.42
C TYR A 145 -3.76 3.13 -22.98
N ASP A 146 -3.87 2.87 -21.68
CA ASP A 146 -3.84 1.51 -21.14
C ASP A 146 -5.07 0.70 -21.57
N LEU A 147 -6.25 1.32 -21.65
CA LEU A 147 -7.43 0.66 -22.22
C LEU A 147 -7.20 0.23 -23.66
N GLY A 148 -6.65 1.12 -24.48
CA GLY A 148 -6.27 0.84 -25.87
C GLY A 148 -5.30 -0.34 -25.96
N ASN A 149 -4.24 -0.34 -25.14
CA ASN A 149 -3.29 -1.45 -25.08
C ASN A 149 -3.99 -2.78 -24.72
N ASN A 150 -4.82 -2.78 -23.68
CA ASN A 150 -5.48 -3.99 -23.17
C ASN A 150 -6.53 -4.59 -24.12
N ILE A 151 -7.15 -3.76 -24.98
CA ILE A 151 -8.11 -4.25 -26.00
C ILE A 151 -7.45 -4.48 -27.37
N GLY A 152 -6.13 -4.34 -27.48
CA GLY A 152 -5.37 -4.54 -28.72
C GLY A 152 -5.52 -3.39 -29.73
N ARG A 153 -5.91 -2.20 -29.27
CA ARG A 153 -6.10 -0.97 -30.04
C ARG A 153 -5.28 0.19 -29.42
N PRO A 154 -3.94 0.09 -29.43
CA PRO A 154 -3.07 1.11 -28.84
C PRO A 154 -3.30 2.47 -29.51
N VAL A 155 -3.20 3.53 -28.72
CA VAL A 155 -3.29 4.91 -29.21
C VAL A 155 -1.97 5.32 -29.83
N ILE A 156 -1.88 5.25 -31.16
CA ILE A 156 -0.71 5.69 -31.93
C ILE A 156 -1.07 6.98 -32.68
N ASP A 157 -2.00 6.88 -33.64
CA ASP A 157 -2.43 8.00 -34.51
C ASP A 157 -3.88 8.43 -34.23
N GLY A 158 -4.32 8.26 -32.97
CA GLY A 158 -5.68 8.58 -32.53
C GLY A 158 -6.44 7.38 -31.99
N PHE A 159 -7.72 7.59 -31.70
CA PHE A 159 -8.56 6.56 -31.09
C PHE A 159 -9.21 5.70 -32.15
N HIS A 160 -8.95 4.39 -32.09
CA HIS A 160 -9.65 3.42 -32.94
C HIS A 160 -11.16 3.42 -32.62
N PRO A 161 -12.06 3.19 -33.59
CA PRO A 161 -13.51 3.18 -33.34
C PRO A 161 -13.95 2.25 -32.20
N GLU A 162 -13.26 1.12 -32.01
CA GLU A 162 -13.51 0.21 -30.88
C GLU A 162 -13.14 0.83 -29.52
N LEU A 163 -12.06 1.60 -29.46
CA LEU A 163 -11.68 2.33 -28.25
C LEU A 163 -12.65 3.49 -27.99
N GLU A 164 -13.07 4.22 -29.03
CA GLU A 164 -14.11 5.25 -28.89
C GLU A 164 -15.44 4.67 -28.37
N ALA A 165 -15.85 3.49 -28.89
CA ALA A 165 -17.03 2.78 -28.40
C ALA A 165 -16.87 2.32 -26.94
N ALA A 166 -15.67 1.87 -26.54
CA ALA A 166 -15.39 1.50 -25.16
C ALA A 166 -15.45 2.71 -24.22
N ILE A 167 -14.85 3.84 -24.60
CA ILE A 167 -14.89 5.11 -23.86
C ILE A 167 -16.34 5.55 -23.65
N GLU A 168 -17.16 5.53 -24.71
CA GLU A 168 -18.57 5.92 -24.61
C GLU A 168 -19.39 4.94 -23.77
N ARG A 169 -19.11 3.64 -23.83
CA ARG A 169 -19.74 2.63 -22.96
C ARG A 169 -19.45 2.91 -21.49
N ILE A 170 -18.20 3.23 -21.13
CA ILE A 170 -17.82 3.55 -19.75
C ILE A 170 -18.53 4.83 -19.28
N ARG A 171 -18.57 5.86 -20.12
CA ARG A 171 -19.28 7.12 -19.82
C ARG A 171 -20.76 6.87 -19.55
N LYS A 172 -21.44 6.11 -20.42
CA LYS A 172 -22.86 5.75 -20.24
C LYS A 172 -23.08 4.95 -18.96
N ALA A 173 -22.28 3.91 -18.73
CA ALA A 173 -22.38 3.08 -17.52
C ALA A 173 -22.25 3.91 -16.25
N ALA A 174 -21.32 4.87 -16.21
CA ALA A 174 -21.18 5.79 -15.08
C ALA A 174 -22.43 6.64 -14.88
N VAL A 175 -22.87 7.35 -15.93
CA VAL A 175 -23.98 8.31 -15.83
C VAL A 175 -25.32 7.63 -15.53
N GLU A 176 -25.61 6.49 -16.16
CA GLU A 176 -26.85 5.73 -15.95
C GLU A 176 -26.98 5.18 -14.52
N ASN A 177 -25.85 4.98 -13.82
CA ASN A 177 -25.81 4.56 -12.43
C ASN A 177 -25.60 5.73 -11.45
N GLY A 178 -25.79 6.97 -11.91
CA GLY A 178 -25.68 8.18 -11.06
C GLY A 178 -24.25 8.53 -10.63
N LYS A 179 -23.25 8.00 -11.33
CA LYS A 179 -21.81 8.26 -11.08
C LYS A 179 -21.30 9.34 -12.02
N ARG A 180 -20.17 9.97 -11.67
CA ARG A 180 -19.47 10.89 -12.59
C ARG A 180 -18.55 10.11 -13.53
N ALA A 181 -18.39 10.63 -14.74
CA ALA A 181 -17.48 10.09 -15.74
C ALA A 181 -16.26 11.01 -15.86
N GLY A 182 -15.07 10.46 -15.71
CA GLY A 182 -13.79 11.14 -15.93
C GLY A 182 -13.02 10.54 -17.10
N ILE A 183 -12.08 11.28 -17.68
CA ILE A 183 -11.18 10.76 -18.73
C ILE A 183 -9.84 11.50 -18.74
N TYR A 184 -8.76 10.78 -19.00
CA TYR A 184 -7.47 11.39 -19.31
C TYR A 184 -7.46 11.99 -20.73
N SER A 185 -6.93 13.20 -20.84
CA SER A 185 -6.83 13.98 -22.07
C SER A 185 -5.40 14.48 -22.27
N SER A 186 -4.86 14.31 -23.47
CA SER A 186 -3.49 14.71 -23.81
C SER A 186 -3.32 16.19 -24.13
N ASN A 187 -4.42 16.94 -24.31
CA ASN A 187 -4.41 18.39 -24.53
C ASN A 187 -5.79 19.01 -24.25
N GLY A 188 -5.88 20.34 -24.29
CA GLY A 188 -7.10 21.09 -24.02
C GLY A 188 -8.21 20.91 -25.06
N GLU A 189 -7.89 20.68 -26.33
CA GLU A 189 -8.89 20.43 -27.38
C GLU A 189 -9.60 19.10 -27.15
N MET A 190 -8.84 18.06 -26.82
CA MET A 190 -9.36 16.75 -26.43
C MET A 190 -10.21 16.83 -25.16
N ALA A 191 -9.75 17.56 -24.14
CA ALA A 191 -10.51 17.77 -22.91
C ALA A 191 -11.85 18.48 -23.19
N LYS A 192 -11.85 19.50 -24.05
CA LYS A 192 -13.08 20.18 -24.50
C LYS A 192 -14.03 19.22 -25.23
N LYS A 193 -13.53 18.41 -26.17
CA LYS A 193 -14.32 17.40 -26.89
C LYS A 193 -15.01 16.43 -25.91
N PHE A 194 -14.28 15.93 -24.90
CA PHE A 194 -14.88 15.03 -23.91
C PHE A 194 -15.88 15.73 -22.98
N ALA A 195 -15.63 16.98 -22.60
CA ALA A 195 -16.61 17.77 -21.86
C ALA A 195 -17.92 17.95 -22.65
N GLU A 196 -17.84 18.24 -23.95
CA GLU A 196 -19.00 18.34 -24.85
C GLU A 196 -19.73 16.99 -25.02
N GLN A 197 -19.02 15.87 -24.89
CA GLN A 197 -19.60 14.52 -24.86
C GLN A 197 -20.23 14.15 -23.50
N GLY A 198 -20.14 15.02 -22.49
CA GLY A 198 -20.72 14.83 -21.17
C GLY A 198 -19.82 14.08 -20.18
N PHE A 199 -18.51 14.10 -20.37
CA PHE A 199 -17.57 13.81 -19.28
C PHE A 199 -17.56 14.97 -18.29
N HIS A 200 -17.50 14.64 -17.00
CA HIS A 200 -17.56 15.60 -15.90
C HIS A 200 -16.19 16.03 -15.41
N MET A 201 -15.17 15.18 -15.63
CA MET A 201 -13.80 15.41 -15.19
C MET A 201 -12.85 15.10 -16.36
N ALA A 202 -11.89 15.99 -16.59
CA ALA A 202 -10.78 15.76 -17.51
C ALA A 202 -9.47 15.82 -16.73
N LEU A 203 -8.64 14.80 -16.86
CA LEU A 203 -7.29 14.75 -16.29
C LEU A 203 -6.28 15.06 -17.39
N HIS A 204 -5.30 15.92 -17.13
CA HIS A 204 -4.24 16.27 -18.07
C HIS A 204 -2.89 16.31 -17.34
N ILE A 205 -1.80 15.93 -18.02
CA ILE A 205 -0.45 15.93 -17.44
C ILE A 205 0.25 17.29 -17.65
N ASP A 206 0.75 17.89 -16.57
CA ASP A 206 1.33 19.24 -16.58
C ASP A 206 2.84 19.28 -16.91
N MET A 207 3.52 18.15 -17.15
CA MET A 207 4.97 18.19 -17.46
C MET A 207 5.35 19.05 -18.68
N LEU A 208 4.36 19.52 -19.47
CA LEU A 208 4.54 20.37 -20.65
C LEU A 208 3.85 21.75 -20.59
N VAL A 209 2.97 22.05 -19.63
CA VAL A 209 2.06 23.22 -19.70
C VAL A 209 2.50 24.41 -18.83
N SER A 210 3.48 24.22 -17.94
CA SER A 210 3.95 25.28 -17.04
C SER A 210 5.10 26.16 -17.57
N ILE A 211 5.55 26.00 -18.82
CA ILE A 211 6.21 27.14 -19.52
C ILE A 211 5.06 28.07 -19.92
N PRO A 212 4.95 29.27 -19.34
CA PRO A 212 3.71 30.02 -19.40
C PRO A 212 3.28 30.28 -20.84
N CYS A 213 1.98 30.05 -21.07
CA CYS A 213 1.15 30.58 -22.15
C CYS A 213 1.09 32.13 -22.12
N SER A 214 2.24 32.78 -21.86
CA SER A 214 2.49 34.21 -21.99
C SER A 214 3.17 34.54 -23.33
N SER A 215 3.66 33.56 -24.07
CA SER A 215 4.29 33.74 -25.39
C SER A 215 3.31 33.68 -26.57
N THR A 216 2.02 33.40 -26.34
CA THR A 216 1.04 33.19 -27.43
C THR A 216 -0.15 34.16 -27.45
N ARG A 217 -0.12 35.29 -26.72
CA ARG A 217 -1.08 36.37 -26.97
C ARG A 217 -0.64 37.17 -28.20
N PRO A 218 -1.50 37.32 -29.24
CA PRO A 218 -1.16 38.20 -30.36
C PRO A 218 -1.16 39.66 -29.87
N PRO A 219 -0.17 40.48 -30.23
CA PRO A 219 -0.15 41.88 -29.84
C PRO A 219 -1.31 42.62 -30.54
N ARG A 220 -2.14 43.32 -29.75
CA ARG A 220 -3.11 44.28 -30.28
C ARG A 220 -2.36 45.40 -31.00
N SER A 221 -2.75 45.60 -32.26
CA SER A 221 -2.25 46.57 -33.22
C SER A 221 -1.95 47.96 -32.64
N SER A 222 -0.73 48.46 -32.86
CA SER A 222 -0.50 49.86 -33.23
C SER A 222 0.86 50.05 -33.91
N ARG A 223 0.78 50.45 -35.20
CA ARG A 223 1.73 51.25 -36.01
C ARG A 223 3.13 50.69 -36.31
N THR A 224 3.23 50.13 -37.52
CA THR A 224 4.25 50.31 -38.58
C THR A 224 5.60 50.94 -38.22
N VAL A 225 6.71 50.19 -38.37
CA VAL A 225 7.90 50.57 -39.19
C VAL A 225 8.53 49.29 -39.77
N VAL A 226 8.97 49.42 -41.02
CA VAL A 226 9.49 48.46 -42.01
C VAL A 226 10.89 47.91 -41.64
N GLY A 227 11.16 46.64 -41.93
CA GLY A 227 12.50 46.07 -41.92
C GLY A 227 12.53 44.64 -42.48
N PHE A 228 13.30 44.45 -43.55
CA PHE A 228 13.45 43.28 -44.41
C PHE A 228 13.73 41.93 -43.70
N GLY A 229 13.25 40.82 -44.27
CA GLY A 229 13.79 39.47 -44.03
C GLY A 229 15.23 39.33 -44.57
N PRO A 230 16.02 38.31 -44.18
CA PRO A 230 15.78 36.90 -44.59
C PRO A 230 15.85 35.92 -43.40
N GLY A 231 15.10 34.81 -43.37
CA GLY A 231 15.46 33.50 -43.93
C GLY A 231 15.25 32.42 -42.83
N PRO A 232 14.91 31.15 -43.15
CA PRO A 232 14.52 30.16 -42.14
C PRO A 232 15.73 29.39 -41.58
N VAL A 233 15.80 29.23 -40.25
CA VAL A 233 16.79 28.38 -39.57
C VAL A 233 16.10 27.08 -39.14
N GLY A 234 16.61 25.93 -39.57
CA GLY A 234 16.07 24.60 -39.27
C GLY A 234 16.89 23.88 -38.20
N LEU A 235 16.22 23.18 -37.26
CA LEU A 235 16.87 22.41 -36.18
C LEU A 235 16.82 20.91 -36.49
N LEU A 236 17.97 20.22 -36.42
CA LEU A 236 18.02 18.75 -36.52
C LEU A 236 17.89 18.06 -35.17
N LYS A 237 17.32 16.84 -35.21
CA LYS A 237 17.37 15.86 -34.12
C LYS A 237 18.02 14.57 -34.62
N TYR A 238 19.33 14.45 -34.45
CA TYR A 238 19.92 13.16 -34.07
C TYR A 238 20.32 13.28 -32.61
N LYS A 239 19.99 12.28 -31.79
CA LYS A 239 19.93 12.34 -30.31
C LYS A 239 21.17 12.92 -29.58
N ASN A 240 22.31 13.13 -30.23
CA ASN A 240 23.57 13.49 -29.58
C ASN A 240 24.37 14.63 -30.27
N ALA A 241 23.74 15.49 -31.08
CA ALA A 241 24.39 16.69 -31.64
C ALA A 241 23.61 17.95 -31.24
N SER A 242 24.24 18.81 -30.43
CA SER A 242 23.64 20.06 -29.91
C SER A 242 24.30 21.29 -30.54
N LYS A 243 24.01 21.54 -31.83
CA LYS A 243 24.23 22.84 -32.47
C LYS A 243 23.08 23.18 -33.43
N GLU A 244 22.67 24.44 -33.37
CA GLU A 244 21.79 25.07 -34.36
C GLU A 244 22.61 25.37 -35.63
N PHE A 245 22.04 25.13 -36.81
CA PHE A 245 22.68 25.42 -38.10
C PHE A 245 21.67 26.12 -39.01
N GLU A 246 22.16 27.03 -39.84
CA GLU A 246 21.34 27.81 -40.77
C GLU A 246 21.30 27.18 -42.18
N ASP A 247 22.19 26.21 -42.47
CA ASP A 247 22.35 25.58 -43.79
C ASP A 247 22.34 24.03 -43.72
N LEU A 248 21.48 23.40 -44.53
CA LEU A 248 21.30 21.94 -44.59
C LEU A 248 22.49 21.22 -45.23
N ASP A 249 23.35 21.93 -45.97
CA ASP A 249 24.54 21.35 -46.60
C ASP A 249 25.83 21.45 -45.76
N GLU A 250 25.76 22.03 -44.56
CA GLU A 250 26.90 22.11 -43.63
C GLU A 250 27.27 20.72 -43.04
N PRO A 251 28.57 20.35 -42.95
CA PRO A 251 28.97 19.05 -42.41
C PRO A 251 28.63 18.90 -40.92
N CYS A 252 27.75 17.94 -40.62
CA CYS A 252 27.28 17.60 -39.27
C CYS A 252 28.17 16.53 -38.64
N HIS A 253 28.74 16.79 -37.45
CA HIS A 253 29.58 15.84 -36.74
C HIS A 253 28.81 15.18 -35.58
N TYR A 254 28.63 13.86 -35.58
CA TYR A 254 27.84 13.15 -34.57
C TYR A 254 28.33 11.72 -34.28
N HIS A 255 27.74 11.08 -33.26
CA HIS A 255 27.91 9.65 -32.96
C HIS A 255 26.65 8.86 -33.40
N PRO A 256 26.73 7.96 -34.40
CA PRO A 256 25.59 7.21 -34.92
C PRO A 256 25.16 6.04 -34.02
N GLY A 257 26.03 5.59 -33.10
CA GLY A 257 25.75 4.47 -32.20
C GLY A 257 25.20 4.93 -30.86
N PRO A 258 24.33 4.13 -30.21
CA PRO A 258 23.81 4.46 -28.88
C PRO A 258 24.93 4.46 -27.82
N PRO A 259 24.70 5.11 -26.67
CA PRO A 259 25.65 5.06 -25.57
C PRO A 259 25.72 3.65 -24.98
N LYS A 260 26.93 3.17 -24.71
CA LYS A 260 27.21 1.85 -24.16
C LYS A 260 27.95 1.97 -22.84
N PHE A 261 27.33 1.45 -21.79
CA PHE A 261 27.88 1.46 -20.43
C PHE A 261 28.12 0.02 -20.00
N HIS A 262 29.39 -0.37 -19.90
CA HIS A 262 29.77 -1.74 -19.54
C HIS A 262 31.07 -1.71 -18.71
N GLU A 263 31.16 -2.56 -17.69
CA GLU A 263 32.35 -2.70 -16.83
C GLU A 263 32.86 -1.39 -16.19
N GLY A 264 31.94 -0.49 -15.80
CA GLY A 264 32.28 0.79 -15.17
C GLY A 264 32.81 1.86 -16.14
N GLN A 265 32.98 1.51 -17.42
CA GLN A 265 33.39 2.40 -18.48
C GLN A 265 32.18 2.85 -19.33
N LYS A 266 32.25 4.10 -19.78
CA LYS A 266 31.22 4.79 -20.53
C LYS A 266 31.76 5.26 -21.87
N GLY A 267 31.02 5.03 -22.96
CA GLY A 267 31.43 5.46 -24.29
C GLY A 267 30.34 5.20 -25.33
N TRP A 268 30.48 5.77 -26.52
CA TRP A 268 29.54 5.52 -27.62
C TRP A 268 29.84 4.19 -28.30
N GLU A 269 28.80 3.46 -28.73
CA GLU A 269 28.99 2.19 -29.42
C GLU A 269 29.76 2.34 -30.75
N CYS A 270 29.66 3.51 -31.39
CA CYS A 270 30.35 3.79 -32.67
C CYS A 270 31.87 3.93 -32.55
N CYS A 271 32.42 4.23 -31.37
CA CYS A 271 33.83 4.59 -31.22
C CYS A 271 34.45 4.00 -29.97
N LYS A 272 35.78 3.98 -29.89
CA LYS A 272 36.53 3.30 -28.82
C LYS A 272 36.88 4.12 -27.56
N PRO A 273 36.79 5.46 -27.50
CA PRO A 273 37.00 6.18 -26.24
C PRO A 273 36.04 5.65 -25.16
N ARG A 274 36.61 5.29 -24.02
CA ARG A 274 35.92 4.76 -22.86
C ARG A 274 36.43 5.49 -21.63
N VAL A 275 35.53 6.07 -20.87
CA VAL A 275 35.84 6.94 -19.74
C VAL A 275 35.05 6.50 -18.52
N LEU A 276 35.56 6.82 -17.33
CA LEU A 276 35.00 6.27 -16.10
C LEU A 276 33.92 7.19 -15.52
N THR A 277 34.00 8.48 -15.77
CA THR A 277 33.02 9.46 -15.32
C THR A 277 32.02 9.81 -16.41
N PHE A 278 30.84 10.30 -16.01
CA PHE A 278 29.82 10.71 -16.98
C PHE A 278 30.15 12.06 -17.64
N GLU A 279 30.86 12.93 -16.91
CA GLU A 279 31.33 14.23 -17.41
C GLU A 279 32.32 14.03 -18.57
N GLU A 280 33.35 13.20 -18.37
CA GLU A 280 34.29 12.83 -19.46
C GLU A 280 33.58 12.16 -20.64
N PHE A 281 32.45 11.47 -20.40
CA PHE A 281 31.70 10.76 -21.44
C PHE A 281 30.98 11.73 -22.38
N LEU A 282 30.45 12.83 -21.84
CA LEU A 282 29.85 13.90 -22.63
C LEU A 282 30.88 14.70 -23.44
N GLU A 283 32.16 14.67 -23.03
CA GLU A 283 33.26 15.35 -23.71
C GLU A 283 33.91 14.53 -24.83
N ILE A 284 33.47 13.28 -25.06
CA ILE A 284 34.00 12.46 -26.15
C ILE A 284 33.64 13.11 -27.51
N PRO A 285 34.63 13.42 -28.38
CA PRO A 285 34.38 14.10 -29.63
C PRO A 285 33.66 13.20 -30.65
N PRO A 286 32.76 13.76 -31.47
CA PRO A 286 31.95 13.03 -32.46
C PRO A 286 32.80 12.19 -33.42
N CYS A 287 32.34 10.96 -33.67
CA CYS A 287 33.08 9.93 -34.42
C CYS A 287 32.78 9.90 -35.93
N THR A 288 31.77 10.64 -36.41
CA THR A 288 31.27 10.56 -37.79
C THR A 288 30.85 11.94 -38.31
N VAL A 289 30.97 12.15 -39.63
CA VAL A 289 30.54 13.37 -40.33
C VAL A 289 29.49 13.01 -41.37
N GLY A 290 28.33 13.66 -41.34
CA GLY A 290 27.22 13.44 -42.27
C GLY A 290 26.47 14.73 -42.60
N LYS A 291 25.38 14.62 -43.36
CA LYS A 291 24.51 15.75 -43.69
C LYS A 291 23.30 15.80 -42.76
N HIS A 292 22.78 16.99 -42.55
CA HIS A 292 21.60 17.28 -41.76
C HIS A 292 20.32 16.65 -42.38
N SER A 293 19.68 15.69 -41.69
CA SER A 293 18.38 15.07 -42.08
C SER A 293 17.30 15.23 -41.00
N ALA A 294 16.07 15.57 -41.38
CA ALA A 294 14.93 15.79 -40.47
C ALA A 294 14.18 14.50 -40.04
N VAL A 295 14.68 13.32 -40.40
CA VAL A 295 14.07 12.00 -40.12
C VAL A 295 15.05 11.13 -39.34
N ASP A 296 14.61 10.57 -38.21
CA ASP A 296 15.41 9.73 -37.32
C ASP A 296 15.38 8.26 -37.80
N ASP A 297 16.40 7.85 -38.56
CA ASP A 297 16.54 6.51 -39.15
C ASP A 297 17.35 5.53 -38.27
N THR A 298 17.26 5.65 -36.93
CA THR A 298 18.04 4.78 -36.03
C THR A 298 17.39 3.38 -35.89
N PRO A 299 18.09 2.26 -36.21
CA PRO A 299 17.51 0.92 -36.10
C PRO A 299 17.25 0.49 -34.64
N ALA A 300 16.08 -0.09 -34.37
CA ALA A 300 15.70 -0.63 -33.06
C ALA A 300 16.39 -1.98 -32.75
N ALA A 301 16.73 -2.21 -31.47
CA ALA A 301 17.32 -3.46 -30.99
C ALA A 301 16.29 -4.60 -30.89
N GLU A 302 16.68 -5.82 -31.27
CA GLU A 302 15.83 -7.02 -31.27
C GLU A 302 15.54 -7.57 -29.85
N ALA A 303 14.32 -8.06 -29.63
CA ALA A 303 13.86 -8.69 -28.38
C ALA A 303 13.88 -10.24 -28.45
N PRO A 304 14.03 -10.97 -27.31
CA PRO A 304 13.99 -12.43 -27.26
C PRO A 304 12.55 -13.00 -27.22
N LYS A 305 12.35 -14.18 -27.81
CA LYS A 305 11.06 -14.86 -28.04
C LYS A 305 10.43 -15.48 -26.78
N ALA A 306 9.09 -15.44 -26.71
CA ALA A 306 8.21 -16.03 -25.69
C ALA A 306 7.83 -17.50 -25.96
N GLY A 307 7.41 -18.23 -24.91
CA GLY A 307 6.87 -19.59 -24.97
C GLY A 307 5.50 -19.73 -24.29
N VAL A 308 4.50 -20.04 -25.12
CA VAL A 308 3.34 -20.97 -25.02
C VAL A 308 2.38 -20.93 -23.81
N GLU A 309 1.10 -20.68 -24.14
CA GLU A 309 -0.15 -20.76 -23.35
C GLU A 309 -0.71 -22.20 -23.23
N ASP A 310 -1.61 -22.44 -22.26
CA ASP A 310 -2.52 -23.59 -22.30
C ASP A 310 -3.94 -23.23 -21.77
N GLU A 311 -4.93 -23.98 -22.26
CA GLU A 311 -6.29 -23.58 -22.66
C GLU A 311 -7.41 -23.78 -21.60
N LEU A 312 -8.56 -23.16 -21.87
CA LEU A 312 -9.83 -23.09 -21.09
C LEU A 312 -10.80 -24.28 -21.32
N ALA A 313 -11.76 -24.48 -20.41
CA ALA A 313 -13.09 -25.08 -20.70
C ALA A 313 -14.15 -24.79 -19.58
N PRO A 314 -15.49 -24.91 -19.82
CA PRO A 314 -16.41 -23.77 -19.66
C PRO A 314 -17.69 -23.96 -18.78
N VAL A 315 -18.44 -22.85 -18.73
CA VAL A 315 -19.65 -22.45 -17.96
C VAL A 315 -20.95 -23.18 -18.36
N ARG A 316 -21.91 -23.30 -17.41
CA ARG A 316 -23.35 -23.61 -17.66
C ARG A 316 -24.26 -22.43 -17.26
N LYS A 317 -25.23 -22.12 -18.14
CA LYS A 317 -26.22 -21.02 -18.08
C LYS A 317 -27.50 -21.39 -17.31
N THR A 318 -28.17 -20.40 -16.73
CA THR A 318 -29.65 -20.32 -16.63
C THR A 318 -30.14 -18.86 -16.63
N VAL A 319 -31.41 -18.69 -17.02
CA VAL A 319 -32.13 -17.55 -17.65
C VAL A 319 -33.09 -16.87 -16.63
N PRO A 320 -33.60 -15.63 -16.87
CA PRO A 320 -34.04 -14.69 -15.83
C PRO A 320 -35.57 -14.62 -15.63
N ILE A 321 -36.02 -13.95 -14.55
CA ILE A 321 -37.42 -13.56 -14.31
C ILE A 321 -37.53 -12.05 -14.04
N SER A 322 -38.62 -11.50 -14.56
CA SER A 322 -38.96 -10.10 -14.79
C SER A 322 -39.55 -9.35 -13.59
N GLN A 323 -39.70 -8.06 -13.82
CA GLN A 323 -39.99 -6.90 -12.97
C GLN A 323 -41.34 -6.92 -12.24
N THR A 324 -41.45 -6.14 -11.15
CA THR A 324 -42.50 -5.12 -10.94
C THR A 324 -42.18 -4.23 -9.74
N ARG A 325 -42.50 -2.92 -9.85
CA ARG A 325 -42.44 -1.89 -8.81
C ARG A 325 -43.88 -1.53 -8.41
N PRO A 326 -44.14 -1.21 -7.12
CA PRO A 326 -44.98 -0.02 -6.84
C PRO A 326 -44.45 0.87 -5.71
N SER A 327 -45.00 2.09 -5.70
CA SER A 327 -44.74 3.29 -4.90
C SER A 327 -45.01 3.21 -3.38
N HIS A 328 -44.24 3.97 -2.59
CA HIS A 328 -44.40 4.20 -1.14
C HIS A 328 -45.53 5.20 -0.78
N PRO A 329 -46.08 5.09 0.45
CA PRO A 329 -46.05 6.21 1.40
C PRO A 329 -45.58 5.78 2.83
N PRO A 330 -45.33 6.73 3.77
CA PRO A 330 -44.31 6.56 4.81
C PRO A 330 -44.86 6.23 6.21
N SER A 331 -44.12 5.40 6.95
CA SER A 331 -44.06 5.21 8.42
C SER A 331 -43.30 3.89 8.65
N THR A 332 -42.46 3.66 9.64
CA THR A 332 -42.15 4.28 10.93
C THR A 332 -40.84 3.63 11.41
N LEU A 333 -40.10 4.33 12.26
CA LEU A 333 -38.90 3.88 12.97
C LEU A 333 -39.00 2.42 13.48
N GLY A 334 -38.03 1.60 13.08
CA GLY A 334 -37.83 0.24 13.59
C GLY A 334 -36.34 -0.07 13.72
N ALA A 335 -35.86 -0.09 14.95
CA ALA A 335 -34.55 -0.63 15.31
C ALA A 335 -34.51 -2.13 15.01
N THR A 336 -33.42 -2.63 14.42
CA THR A 336 -32.84 -3.96 14.69
C THR A 336 -31.62 -4.23 13.80
N GLY A 337 -30.62 -4.91 14.38
CA GLY A 337 -29.67 -5.72 13.61
C GLY A 337 -28.18 -5.41 13.78
N VAL A 338 -27.65 -5.38 15.00
CA VAL A 338 -26.20 -5.48 15.23
C VAL A 338 -25.78 -6.95 15.02
N GLN A 339 -25.05 -7.22 13.94
CA GLN A 339 -24.38 -8.51 13.75
C GLN A 339 -23.06 -8.55 14.52
N THR A 340 -22.87 -9.68 15.19
CA THR A 340 -21.78 -10.04 16.11
C THR A 340 -20.46 -10.26 15.37
N PRO A 341 -19.29 -9.93 15.96
CA PRO A 341 -17.98 -10.24 15.37
C PRO A 341 -17.70 -11.77 15.29
N PRO A 342 -16.83 -12.21 14.35
CA PRO A 342 -16.58 -13.62 14.13
C PRO A 342 -15.90 -14.30 15.32
N SER A 343 -16.40 -15.50 15.62
CA SER A 343 -15.90 -16.42 16.64
C SER A 343 -14.43 -16.75 16.44
N GLY A 344 -13.61 -16.48 17.45
CA GLY A 344 -12.28 -17.08 17.55
C GLY A 344 -12.37 -18.61 17.62
N SER A 345 -11.39 -19.28 17.04
CA SER A 345 -11.26 -20.75 17.11
C SER A 345 -11.29 -21.25 18.57
N PRO A 346 -11.85 -22.44 18.84
CA PRO A 346 -11.93 -22.99 20.19
C PRO A 346 -10.54 -23.17 20.79
N ALA A 347 -10.34 -22.66 22.02
CA ALA A 347 -9.18 -23.02 22.82
C ALA A 347 -9.15 -24.55 23.05
N PRO A 348 -7.96 -25.17 23.16
CA PRO A 348 -7.83 -26.60 23.45
C PRO A 348 -8.57 -26.97 24.75
N PRO A 349 -9.09 -28.20 24.87
CA PRO A 349 -9.80 -28.64 26.07
C PRO A 349 -8.92 -28.47 27.32
N GLU A 350 -9.41 -27.70 28.29
CA GLU A 350 -8.76 -27.53 29.60
C GLU A 350 -8.64 -28.91 30.28
N SER A 351 -7.44 -29.22 30.80
CA SER A 351 -7.16 -30.51 31.44
C SER A 351 -8.10 -30.78 32.61
N GLU A 352 -8.73 -31.96 32.65
CA GLU A 352 -9.79 -32.27 33.62
C GLU A 352 -9.31 -32.52 35.06
N SER A 353 -7.99 -32.64 35.31
CA SER A 353 -7.40 -32.95 36.62
C SER A 353 -6.08 -32.21 36.87
N ASP A 354 -5.73 -32.03 38.16
CA ASP A 354 -4.40 -31.59 38.58
C ASP A 354 -3.35 -32.67 38.28
N ASP A 355 -2.11 -32.25 38.02
CA ASP A 355 -0.98 -33.17 37.86
C ASP A 355 -0.50 -33.64 39.25
N PRO A 356 -0.47 -34.96 39.54
CA PRO A 356 -0.05 -35.47 40.84
C PRO A 356 1.44 -35.24 41.15
N SER A 357 2.23 -34.78 40.19
CA SER A 357 3.66 -34.51 40.36
C SER A 357 4.00 -33.08 40.80
N LEU A 358 3.02 -32.15 40.85
CA LEU A 358 3.23 -30.75 41.20
C LEU A 358 2.63 -30.43 42.57
N GLU A 359 3.44 -29.83 43.45
CA GLU A 359 2.97 -29.36 44.77
C GLU A 359 1.99 -28.20 44.62
N ILE A 360 0.83 -28.28 45.28
CA ILE A 360 -0.19 -27.21 45.27
C ILE A 360 0.14 -26.20 46.38
N PRO A 361 0.45 -24.94 46.04
CA PRO A 361 0.70 -23.92 47.05
C PRO A 361 -0.53 -23.70 47.94
N ALA A 362 -0.30 -23.48 49.24
CA ALA A 362 -1.36 -23.13 50.19
C ALA A 362 -2.13 -21.88 49.71
N ASN A 363 -3.45 -21.87 49.89
CA ASN A 363 -4.36 -20.79 49.45
C ASN A 363 -4.51 -20.61 47.92
N THR A 364 -4.09 -21.58 47.11
CA THR A 364 -4.38 -21.52 45.66
C THR A 364 -5.89 -21.61 45.41
N GLU A 365 -6.44 -20.67 44.64
CA GLU A 365 -7.86 -20.68 44.26
C GLU A 365 -8.15 -21.66 43.11
N CYS A 366 -9.33 -22.26 43.14
CA CYS A 366 -9.81 -23.14 42.09
C CYS A 366 -9.93 -22.37 40.77
N ARG A 367 -9.25 -22.85 39.73
CA ARG A 367 -9.25 -22.29 38.37
C ARG A 367 -10.59 -22.43 37.65
N ARG A 368 -11.52 -23.24 38.17
CA ARG A 368 -12.83 -23.45 37.55
C ARG A 368 -13.74 -22.26 37.81
N ARG A 369 -14.26 -21.71 36.72
CA ARG A 369 -15.04 -20.47 36.68
C ARG A 369 -16.22 -20.51 37.65
N GLY A 370 -16.23 -19.60 38.61
CA GLY A 370 -17.31 -19.46 39.60
C GLY A 370 -17.19 -20.31 40.87
N CYS A 371 -16.18 -21.17 41.00
CA CYS A 371 -16.04 -22.04 42.18
C CYS A 371 -15.45 -21.34 43.41
N LYS A 372 -14.47 -20.43 43.24
CA LYS A 372 -13.83 -19.62 44.30
C LYS A 372 -13.30 -20.39 45.53
N ALA A 373 -13.26 -21.72 45.51
CA ALA A 373 -12.72 -22.52 46.61
C ALA A 373 -11.18 -22.40 46.67
N THR A 374 -10.62 -22.35 47.87
CA THR A 374 -9.17 -22.25 48.12
C THR A 374 -8.61 -23.56 48.63
N TYR A 375 -7.41 -23.93 48.20
CA TYR A 375 -6.72 -25.12 48.65
C TYR A 375 -6.18 -24.98 50.08
N ASN A 376 -6.52 -25.93 50.96
CA ASN A 376 -5.99 -26.03 52.32
C ASN A 376 -5.10 -27.29 52.45
N PRO A 377 -3.78 -27.16 52.73
CA PRO A 377 -2.83 -28.27 52.76
C PRO A 377 -3.12 -29.41 53.75
N GLY A 378 -4.05 -29.24 54.69
CA GLY A 378 -4.39 -30.23 55.72
C GLY A 378 -5.74 -30.96 55.55
N ALA A 379 -6.51 -30.66 54.50
CA ALA A 379 -7.83 -31.25 54.30
C ALA A 379 -7.79 -32.42 53.30
N SER A 380 -8.54 -33.51 53.59
CA SER A 380 -8.72 -34.60 52.63
C SER A 380 -9.49 -34.11 51.40
N ARG A 381 -8.95 -34.38 50.20
CA ARG A 381 -9.51 -33.94 48.92
C ARG A 381 -10.50 -34.92 48.30
N ASP A 382 -10.77 -36.05 48.95
CA ASP A 382 -11.52 -37.18 48.37
C ASP A 382 -13.05 -37.01 48.46
N ALA A 383 -13.52 -35.99 49.20
CA ALA A 383 -14.93 -35.63 49.34
C ALA A 383 -15.25 -34.20 48.87
N GLU A 384 -14.40 -33.61 48.00
CA GLU A 384 -14.61 -32.25 47.49
C GLU A 384 -15.72 -32.20 46.43
N GLU A 385 -16.54 -31.14 46.43
CA GLU A 385 -17.50 -30.88 45.36
C GLU A 385 -17.25 -29.50 44.76
N CYS A 386 -16.85 -29.49 43.48
CA CYS A 386 -16.57 -28.28 42.73
C CYS A 386 -17.78 -27.87 41.88
N VAL A 387 -18.55 -26.90 42.38
CA VAL A 387 -19.64 -26.25 41.66
C VAL A 387 -19.08 -25.09 40.83
N HIS A 388 -19.22 -25.15 39.50
CA HIS A 388 -18.61 -24.20 38.57
C HIS A 388 -19.44 -24.02 37.28
N HIS A 389 -19.07 -23.04 36.46
CA HIS A 389 -19.61 -22.84 35.12
C HIS A 389 -18.65 -23.44 34.08
N PRO A 390 -19.05 -24.47 33.30
CA PRO A 390 -18.27 -24.97 32.16
C PRO A 390 -18.38 -24.04 30.93
N GLY A 391 -19.30 -23.09 30.96
CA GLY A 391 -19.52 -22.13 29.89
C GLY A 391 -18.58 -20.92 29.92
N GLN A 392 -18.50 -20.19 28.81
CA GLN A 392 -17.80 -18.92 28.70
C GLN A 392 -18.70 -17.76 29.22
N PRO A 393 -18.13 -16.68 29.78
CA PRO A 393 -18.90 -15.48 30.06
C PRO A 393 -19.41 -14.87 28.74
N ILE A 394 -20.67 -14.47 28.72
CA ILE A 394 -21.34 -13.81 27.59
C ILE A 394 -21.75 -12.42 28.07
N PHE A 395 -21.35 -11.40 27.30
CA PHE A 395 -21.75 -10.01 27.49
C PHE A 395 -22.38 -9.52 26.18
N HIS A 396 -23.70 -9.43 26.14
CA HIS A 396 -24.45 -9.02 24.94
C HIS A 396 -25.69 -8.23 25.34
N GLU A 397 -25.99 -7.14 24.62
CA GLU A 397 -27.20 -6.31 24.81
C GLU A 397 -27.39 -5.78 26.24
N GLY A 398 -26.31 -5.38 26.91
CA GLY A 398 -26.37 -4.87 28.30
C GLY A 398 -26.60 -5.96 29.37
N SER A 399 -26.80 -7.21 28.96
CA SER A 399 -26.92 -8.36 29.86
C SER A 399 -25.62 -9.17 29.96
N LYS A 400 -25.35 -9.70 31.14
CA LYS A 400 -24.15 -10.48 31.50
C LYS A 400 -24.58 -11.85 32.02
N GLY A 401 -23.92 -12.92 31.58
CA GLY A 401 -24.24 -14.27 32.04
C GLY A 401 -23.23 -15.31 31.57
N TRP A 402 -23.47 -16.58 31.91
CA TRP A 402 -22.63 -17.70 31.47
C TRP A 402 -23.32 -18.44 30.32
N SER A 403 -22.55 -18.91 29.34
CA SER A 403 -23.09 -19.69 28.21
C SER A 403 -23.76 -21.01 28.65
N CYS A 404 -23.38 -21.56 29.81
CA CYS A 404 -24.03 -22.75 30.38
C CYS A 404 -25.37 -22.46 31.07
N CYS A 405 -25.64 -21.20 31.42
CA CYS A 405 -26.78 -20.80 32.23
C CYS A 405 -27.81 -20.03 31.40
N LYS A 406 -29.08 -20.13 31.77
CA LYS A 406 -30.11 -19.20 31.26
C LYS A 406 -30.17 -17.88 32.03
N ARG A 407 -29.68 -17.84 33.28
CA ARG A 407 -29.67 -16.62 34.10
C ARG A 407 -28.79 -15.53 33.46
N ARG A 408 -29.32 -14.32 33.40
CA ARG A 408 -28.66 -13.09 32.92
C ARG A 408 -28.89 -11.99 33.95
N VAL A 409 -27.93 -11.09 34.10
CA VAL A 409 -27.99 -9.95 35.02
C VAL A 409 -27.46 -8.70 34.33
N LEU A 410 -27.90 -7.53 34.76
CA LEU A 410 -27.50 -6.26 34.15
C LEU A 410 -26.20 -5.73 34.77
N GLU A 411 -26.04 -5.89 36.08
CA GLU A 411 -24.88 -5.42 36.83
C GLU A 411 -23.74 -6.45 36.86
N PHE A 412 -22.49 -5.96 36.80
CA PHE A 412 -21.30 -6.84 36.79
C PHE A 412 -21.10 -7.56 38.13
N ASP A 413 -21.38 -6.89 39.24
CA ASP A 413 -21.24 -7.48 40.58
C ASP A 413 -22.23 -8.62 40.83
N GLU A 414 -23.42 -8.54 40.24
CA GLU A 414 -24.38 -9.63 40.26
C GLU A 414 -23.94 -10.81 39.38
N PHE A 415 -23.23 -10.54 38.29
CA PHE A 415 -22.71 -11.57 37.39
C PHE A 415 -21.65 -12.43 38.10
N MET A 416 -20.78 -11.79 38.89
CA MET A 416 -19.78 -12.46 39.72
C MET A 416 -20.36 -13.28 40.88
N LYS A 417 -21.66 -13.10 41.18
CA LYS A 417 -22.42 -13.81 42.22
C LYS A 417 -23.28 -14.95 41.67
N ILE A 418 -23.30 -15.19 40.35
CA ILE A 418 -24.09 -16.29 39.77
C ILE A 418 -23.49 -17.64 40.22
N PRO A 419 -24.24 -18.48 40.97
CA PRO A 419 -23.75 -19.78 41.44
C PRO A 419 -23.46 -20.70 40.25
N GLY A 420 -22.43 -21.56 40.36
CA GLY A 420 -22.05 -22.51 39.33
C GLY A 420 -23.18 -23.45 38.90
N CYS A 421 -23.18 -23.85 37.63
CA CYS A 421 -24.25 -24.65 37.01
C CYS A 421 -23.92 -26.15 36.89
N ALA A 422 -22.68 -26.56 37.15
CA ALA A 422 -22.21 -27.93 37.05
C ALA A 422 -21.33 -28.33 38.25
N THR A 423 -21.49 -29.54 38.75
CA THR A 423 -20.71 -30.10 39.87
C THR A 423 -19.74 -31.17 39.36
N LYS A 424 -18.49 -31.16 39.84
CA LYS A 424 -17.55 -32.29 39.71
C LYS A 424 -16.92 -32.62 41.07
N ALA A 425 -16.41 -33.83 41.22
CA ALA A 425 -15.89 -34.38 42.47
C ALA A 425 -14.53 -33.81 42.96
N ARG A 426 -13.87 -32.89 42.25
CA ARG A 426 -12.60 -32.27 42.71
C ARG A 426 -12.42 -30.86 42.14
N HIS A 427 -11.80 -29.97 42.92
CA HIS A 427 -11.34 -28.66 42.47
C HIS A 427 -10.08 -28.79 41.59
N LEU A 428 -9.82 -27.79 40.73
CA LEU A 428 -8.66 -27.73 39.84
C LEU A 428 -7.80 -26.53 40.24
N PHE A 429 -6.56 -26.75 40.67
CA PHE A 429 -5.68 -25.69 41.17
C PHE A 429 -4.50 -25.39 40.24
N ILE A 430 -3.85 -26.44 39.70
CA ILE A 430 -2.64 -26.30 38.87
C ILE A 430 -2.94 -26.67 37.41
N GLY A 431 -3.73 -27.72 37.16
CA GLY A 431 -3.87 -28.33 35.83
C GLY A 431 -2.56 -28.97 35.31
N LYS A 432 -2.59 -29.57 34.11
CA LYS A 432 -1.36 -30.08 33.48
C LYS A 432 -0.45 -28.90 33.13
N GLY A 433 0.80 -28.90 33.62
CA GLY A 433 1.77 -27.83 33.38
C GLY A 433 1.81 -27.45 31.89
N LYS A 434 1.60 -26.16 31.60
CA LYS A 434 1.69 -25.67 30.21
C LYS A 434 3.12 -25.90 29.73
N LYS A 435 3.29 -26.77 28.72
CA LYS A 435 4.56 -26.89 28.00
C LYS A 435 4.96 -25.50 27.48
N GLU A 436 6.22 -25.14 27.69
CA GLU A 436 6.83 -23.92 27.18
C GLU A 436 6.55 -23.81 25.67
N GLU A 437 5.96 -22.69 25.25
CA GLU A 437 5.53 -22.48 23.86
C GLU A 437 6.73 -21.98 23.05
N LYS A 438 7.19 -22.78 22.09
CA LYS A 438 8.29 -22.36 21.21
C LYS A 438 7.79 -21.30 20.23
N VAL A 439 8.54 -20.20 20.12
CA VAL A 439 8.30 -19.18 19.08
C VAL A 439 9.15 -19.55 17.87
N ASP A 440 8.51 -19.85 16.74
CA ASP A 440 9.21 -20.30 15.53
C ASP A 440 9.72 -19.15 14.67
N THR A 441 9.04 -18.00 14.67
CA THR A 441 9.44 -16.83 13.87
C THR A 441 9.34 -15.55 14.66
N VAL A 442 10.34 -14.68 14.50
CA VAL A 442 10.35 -13.33 15.06
C VAL A 442 10.68 -12.36 13.93
N ARG A 443 9.92 -11.25 13.88
CA ARG A 443 10.20 -10.18 12.92
C ARG A 443 11.55 -9.54 13.24
N THR A 444 12.37 -9.38 12.21
CA THR A 444 13.66 -8.72 12.28
C THR A 444 13.76 -7.66 11.20
N ASP A 445 14.12 -6.45 11.59
CA ASP A 445 14.45 -5.37 10.66
C ASP A 445 15.93 -5.01 10.87
N PHE A 446 16.67 -4.62 9.82
CA PHE A 446 18.05 -4.16 9.98
C PHE A 446 18.37 -2.97 9.08
N TYR A 447 19.34 -2.18 9.50
CA TYR A 447 20.00 -1.17 8.68
C TYR A 447 21.51 -1.25 8.92
N GLN A 448 22.31 -0.63 8.06
CA GLN A 448 23.76 -0.72 8.16
C GLN A 448 24.44 0.64 7.94
N THR A 449 25.58 0.79 8.60
CA THR A 449 26.58 1.83 8.32
C THR A 449 27.75 1.19 7.57
N PRO A 450 28.79 1.96 7.16
CA PRO A 450 30.00 1.37 6.60
C PRO A 450 30.69 0.35 7.52
N SER A 451 30.56 0.50 8.85
CA SER A 451 31.28 -0.34 9.83
C SER A 451 30.40 -1.30 10.63
N THR A 452 29.08 -1.09 10.67
CA THR A 452 28.17 -1.85 11.54
C THR A 452 26.86 -2.21 10.86
N VAL A 453 26.26 -3.31 11.29
CA VAL A 453 24.89 -3.71 10.97
C VAL A 453 24.08 -3.66 12.27
N MET A 454 23.01 -2.87 12.27
CA MET A 454 22.12 -2.68 13.41
C MET A 454 20.83 -3.46 13.15
N VAL A 455 20.55 -4.46 13.99
CA VAL A 455 19.38 -5.34 13.83
C VAL A 455 18.40 -5.10 14.98
N SER A 456 17.14 -4.84 14.66
CA SER A 456 16.03 -4.79 15.61
C SER A 456 15.26 -6.12 15.58
N PHE A 457 15.24 -6.80 16.73
CA PHE A 457 14.61 -8.09 16.94
C PHE A 457 13.32 -7.91 17.77
N TYR A 458 12.15 -8.02 17.15
CA TYR A 458 10.87 -7.66 17.77
C TYR A 458 10.27 -8.81 18.58
N LEU A 459 10.90 -9.13 19.72
CA LEU A 459 10.37 -10.04 20.73
C LEU A 459 10.11 -9.26 22.02
N LYS A 460 8.84 -9.25 22.47
CA LYS A 460 8.43 -8.57 23.70
C LYS A 460 8.76 -9.44 24.91
N LYS A 461 8.94 -8.81 26.08
CA LYS A 461 9.01 -9.50 27.38
C LYS A 461 10.16 -10.51 27.51
N ILE A 462 11.26 -10.32 26.77
CA ILE A 462 12.48 -11.12 26.92
C ILE A 462 12.98 -10.98 28.36
N ASP A 463 13.24 -12.11 29.00
CA ASP A 463 13.85 -12.12 30.32
C ASP A 463 15.35 -11.79 30.19
N LYS A 464 15.77 -10.69 30.82
CA LYS A 464 17.12 -10.16 30.70
C LYS A 464 18.17 -11.00 31.41
N ASP A 465 17.76 -11.70 32.47
CA ASP A 465 18.70 -12.43 33.33
C ASP A 465 19.02 -13.82 32.73
N THR A 466 18.13 -14.35 31.90
CA THR A 466 18.24 -15.69 31.33
C THR A 466 18.47 -15.71 29.81
N ALA A 467 18.25 -14.60 29.11
CA ALA A 467 18.53 -14.48 27.69
C ALA A 467 20.02 -14.60 27.36
N LYS A 468 20.32 -15.36 26.30
CA LYS A 468 21.67 -15.57 25.78
C LYS A 468 21.70 -15.36 24.27
N VAL A 469 22.68 -14.57 23.84
CA VAL A 469 23.05 -14.40 22.43
C VAL A 469 24.51 -14.77 22.30
N ASP A 470 24.80 -15.78 21.50
CA ASP A 470 26.16 -16.30 21.29
C ASP A 470 26.75 -15.79 19.98
N PHE A 471 27.86 -15.05 20.09
CA PHE A 471 28.68 -14.56 18.97
C PHE A 471 29.96 -15.38 18.76
N SER A 472 30.02 -16.63 19.23
CA SER A 472 31.24 -17.46 19.14
C SER A 472 31.78 -17.68 17.73
N SER A 473 30.93 -17.53 16.71
CA SER A 473 31.28 -17.69 15.29
C SER A 473 31.21 -16.34 14.56
N PRO A 474 32.15 -16.04 13.66
CA PRO A 474 32.09 -14.82 12.85
C PRO A 474 30.92 -14.84 11.85
N THR A 475 30.36 -15.99 11.51
CA THR A 475 29.30 -16.11 10.50
C THR A 475 27.97 -16.62 11.04
N THR A 476 27.86 -16.91 12.34
CA THR A 476 26.61 -17.40 12.92
C THR A 476 26.30 -16.77 14.28
N ILE A 477 25.02 -16.56 14.56
CA ILE A 477 24.53 -16.07 15.86
C ILE A 477 23.51 -17.07 16.39
N LYS A 478 23.68 -17.53 17.63
CA LYS A 478 22.69 -18.40 18.29
C LYS A 478 21.88 -17.61 19.30
N PHE A 479 20.57 -17.80 19.26
CA PHE A 479 19.61 -17.15 20.13
C PHE A 479 18.99 -18.17 21.09
N ASP A 480 19.03 -17.85 22.37
CA ASP A 480 18.28 -18.51 23.42
C ASP A 480 17.58 -17.43 24.25
N LEU A 481 16.35 -17.09 23.85
CA LEU A 481 15.59 -15.96 24.36
C LEU A 481 14.29 -16.45 25.04
N PRO A 482 14.35 -16.78 26.34
CA PRO A 482 13.15 -17.01 27.14
C PRO A 482 12.40 -15.70 27.39
N THR A 483 11.07 -15.80 27.51
CA THR A 483 10.18 -14.68 27.76
C THR A 483 9.36 -14.90 29.02
N THR A 484 8.97 -13.81 29.68
CA THR A 484 8.19 -13.87 30.93
C THR A 484 6.75 -14.38 30.74
N ASP A 485 6.27 -14.56 29.50
CA ASP A 485 4.97 -15.15 29.17
C ASP A 485 5.05 -16.65 28.82
N ASN A 486 6.09 -17.36 29.29
CA ASN A 486 6.28 -18.80 29.11
C ASN A 486 6.47 -19.23 27.64
N LYS A 487 7.08 -18.34 26.85
CA LYS A 487 7.52 -18.62 25.48
C LYS A 487 9.04 -18.59 25.39
N ARG A 488 9.61 -19.31 24.43
CA ARG A 488 11.06 -19.29 24.20
C ARG A 488 11.38 -19.30 22.72
N PHE A 489 12.26 -18.39 22.32
CA PHE A 489 12.81 -18.34 20.98
C PHE A 489 14.20 -18.98 20.97
N LEU A 490 14.33 -20.07 20.21
CA LEU A 490 15.56 -20.83 20.02
C LEU A 490 15.82 -20.96 18.52
N ASP A 491 16.83 -20.23 18.04
CA ASP A 491 17.17 -20.21 16.61
C ASP A 491 18.66 -19.90 16.38
N THR A 492 19.16 -20.20 15.19
CA THR A 492 20.53 -19.90 14.77
C THR A 492 20.48 -19.19 13.42
N TYR A 493 21.03 -17.99 13.36
CA TYR A 493 21.12 -17.23 12.11
C TYR A 493 22.49 -17.45 11.47
N GLU A 494 22.49 -17.83 10.21
CA GLU A 494 23.66 -17.78 9.34
C GLU A 494 23.73 -16.41 8.70
N LEU A 495 24.78 -15.65 8.99
CA LEU A 495 24.93 -14.26 8.56
C LEU A 495 25.39 -14.18 7.11
N PHE A 496 25.04 -13.07 6.43
CA PHE A 496 25.46 -12.81 5.05
C PHE A 496 26.99 -12.69 4.91
N ALA A 497 27.65 -12.06 5.88
CA ALA A 497 29.10 -11.82 5.88
C ALA A 497 29.67 -11.89 7.31
N PRO A 498 31.00 -12.02 7.48
CA PRO A 498 31.60 -12.19 8.80
C PRO A 498 31.54 -10.91 9.67
N ILE A 499 31.33 -11.11 10.97
CA ILE A 499 31.32 -10.06 12.00
C ILE A 499 32.55 -10.17 12.91
N ASP A 500 32.95 -9.05 13.51
CA ASP A 500 33.89 -9.00 14.62
C ASP A 500 33.16 -9.42 15.90
N THR A 501 33.41 -10.65 16.33
CA THR A 501 32.73 -11.30 17.46
C THR A 501 33.04 -10.64 18.80
N GLN A 502 34.18 -9.95 18.92
CA GLN A 502 34.57 -9.27 20.16
C GLN A 502 33.94 -7.89 20.30
N LYS A 503 33.66 -7.22 19.17
CA LYS A 503 33.05 -5.88 19.16
C LYS A 503 31.54 -5.88 18.97
N SER A 504 30.96 -7.00 18.55
CA SER A 504 29.51 -7.14 18.38
C SER A 504 28.81 -7.28 19.72
N THR A 505 27.69 -6.58 19.91
CA THR A 505 26.97 -6.52 21.18
C THR A 505 25.46 -6.61 20.98
N TYR A 506 24.72 -6.82 22.08
CA TYR A 506 23.26 -6.81 22.08
C TYR A 506 22.71 -6.05 23.29
N LYS A 507 21.49 -5.52 23.15
CA LYS A 507 20.78 -4.81 24.20
C LYS A 507 19.31 -5.21 24.21
N ILE A 508 18.84 -5.71 25.34
CA ILE A 508 17.42 -6.08 25.52
C ILE A 508 16.64 -4.86 26.01
N MET A 509 15.65 -4.45 25.23
CA MET A 509 14.69 -3.39 25.55
C MET A 509 13.34 -4.01 25.92
N GLY A 510 12.35 -3.21 26.34
CA GLY A 510 11.05 -3.74 26.76
C GLY A 510 10.22 -4.35 25.62
N THR A 511 10.34 -3.81 24.40
CA THR A 511 9.54 -4.18 23.24
C THR A 511 10.31 -4.88 22.13
N LYS A 512 11.66 -4.90 22.21
CA LYS A 512 12.57 -5.48 21.22
C LYS A 512 13.95 -5.72 21.81
N MET A 513 14.79 -6.48 21.13
CA MET A 513 16.23 -6.55 21.38
C MET A 513 16.97 -5.91 20.20
N GLU A 514 18.00 -5.12 20.46
CA GLU A 514 18.86 -4.53 19.42
C GLU A 514 20.21 -5.25 19.39
N LEU A 515 20.66 -5.64 18.21
CA LEU A 515 21.98 -6.19 17.96
C LEU A 515 22.81 -5.14 17.22
N THR A 516 24.03 -4.93 17.68
CA THR A 516 25.04 -4.13 16.99
C THR A 516 26.14 -5.08 16.53
N LEU A 517 26.12 -5.43 15.25
CA LEU A 517 27.10 -6.32 14.63
C LEU A 517 28.18 -5.48 13.96
N VAL A 518 29.43 -5.65 14.35
CA VAL A 518 30.56 -4.94 13.72
C VAL A 518 31.05 -5.76 12.54
N LYS A 519 31.15 -5.16 11.36
CA LYS A 519 31.58 -5.86 10.14
C LYS A 519 33.06 -6.18 10.22
N ALA A 520 33.46 -7.43 9.96
CA ALA A 520 34.87 -7.81 9.96
C ALA A 520 35.59 -7.38 8.67
N ASP A 521 34.88 -7.41 7.54
CA ASP A 521 35.41 -7.21 6.19
C ASP A 521 34.93 -5.90 5.52
N GLY A 522 34.06 -5.14 6.19
CA GLY A 522 33.45 -3.92 5.65
C GLY A 522 32.43 -4.16 4.53
N SER A 523 32.01 -5.40 4.29
CA SER A 523 31.05 -5.75 3.24
C SER A 523 29.71 -5.02 3.41
N SER A 524 29.04 -4.70 2.30
CA SER A 524 27.66 -4.23 2.31
C SER A 524 26.70 -5.42 2.35
N TRP A 525 25.75 -5.42 3.28
CA TRP A 525 24.83 -6.52 3.54
C TRP A 525 23.50 -6.24 2.84
N PRO A 526 23.17 -6.89 1.70
CA PRO A 526 21.87 -6.74 1.06
C PRO A 526 20.77 -7.47 1.82
N VAL A 527 21.13 -8.51 2.60
CA VAL A 527 20.25 -9.28 3.46
C VAL A 527 20.95 -9.57 4.79
N LEU A 528 20.17 -9.88 5.83
CA LEU A 528 20.74 -10.22 7.14
C LEU A 528 21.28 -11.66 7.16
N ARG A 529 20.50 -12.61 6.64
CA ARG A 529 20.87 -14.02 6.61
C ARG A 529 21.38 -14.44 5.24
N SER A 530 22.30 -15.39 5.20
CA SER A 530 22.86 -15.95 3.96
C SER A 530 21.79 -16.56 3.05
N ASN A 531 20.71 -17.09 3.64
CA ASN A 531 19.62 -17.79 2.98
C ASN A 531 18.38 -16.93 2.68
N ASP A 532 18.39 -15.65 3.06
CA ASP A 532 17.29 -14.73 2.75
C ASP A 532 17.29 -14.38 1.25
N GLN A 533 16.09 -14.28 0.64
CA GLN A 533 15.95 -13.84 -0.75
C GLN A 533 16.45 -12.40 -0.90
N ARG A 534 17.35 -12.15 -1.85
CA ARG A 534 17.87 -10.82 -2.15
C ARG A 534 16.78 -9.98 -2.82
N THR A 535 16.07 -9.18 -2.04
CA THR A 535 15.27 -8.07 -2.57
C THR A 535 16.24 -6.98 -3.02
N GLY A 536 16.10 -6.47 -4.24
CA GLY A 536 17.09 -5.59 -4.89
C GLY A 536 17.28 -4.20 -4.27
N GLU A 537 16.81 -3.95 -3.05
CA GLU A 537 16.95 -2.66 -2.35
C GLU A 537 18.03 -2.72 -1.29
N ILE A 538 19.18 -2.10 -1.59
CA ILE A 538 20.22 -1.83 -0.60
C ILE A 538 19.89 -0.47 0.04
N ILE A 539 19.20 -0.47 1.19
CA ILE A 539 19.02 0.75 1.98
C ILE A 539 20.34 1.08 2.68
N GLN A 540 21.18 1.91 2.04
CA GLN A 540 22.27 2.60 2.71
C GLN A 540 21.80 4.00 3.14
N THR A 541 21.43 4.15 4.41
CA THR A 541 21.23 5.48 5.02
C THR A 541 22.32 5.74 6.06
N GLY A 542 23.12 6.78 5.81
CA GLY A 542 24.05 7.32 6.82
C GLY A 542 25.27 8.04 6.26
N ARG A 543 25.10 9.28 5.76
CA ARG A 543 26.18 10.28 5.85
C ARG A 543 25.95 11.09 7.12
N ALA A 544 26.78 10.84 8.13
CA ALA A 544 26.92 11.74 9.27
C ALA A 544 27.50 13.07 8.76
N THR A 545 26.72 14.15 8.90
CA THR A 545 27.20 15.52 8.80
C THR A 545 28.33 15.70 9.81
N LYS A 546 29.54 16.00 9.31
CA LYS A 546 30.65 16.46 10.16
C LYS A 546 30.39 17.91 10.58
N ALA A 547 30.77 18.18 11.83
CA ALA A 547 30.73 19.45 12.54
C ALA A 547 31.43 20.60 11.80
#